data_AF-A0A0P1BFR7-F1
#
_entry.id   AF-A0A0P1BFR7-F1
#
_cell.length_a   1.000
_cell.length_b   1.000
_cell.length_c   1.000
_cell.angle_alpha   90.00
_cell.angle_beta   90.00
_cell.angle_gamma   90.00
#
_symmetry.space_group_name_H-M   'P 1'
#
loop_
_entity.id
_entity.type
_entity.pdbx_description
1 polymer ?
#
loop_
_entity_poly.entity_id
_entity_poly.type
_entity_poly.pdbx_seq_one_letter_code
_entity_poly.pdbx_strand_id
1 'polypeptide(L)'
;MSYASVAAKDAPPQSEQPVPSAHYAEGRNAGNYTSAHPDVDSGKVNIVPSGTDLDHIRTESAEEADKAIQRARAEAERAQKEAKDLAERAKKQAGKAEKRVSKAASDASKQVGAFWQKFSSEPAYWASTLGAVNVALLGGIGIYAYANRDQARSWDRRLVSGAAVGILSLLGLQSYAATEAARRQKGKK
;
A
#
# COMPACT_ATOMS: atom_id res chain seq x y z
N MET A 1 -14.94 -23.08 -29.43
CA MET A 1 -13.61 -23.71 -29.28
C MET A 1 -13.36 -23.91 -27.78
N SER A 2 -13.19 -25.16 -27.32
CA SER A 2 -13.02 -25.45 -25.88
C SER A 2 -11.54 -25.44 -25.52
N TYR A 3 -11.19 -24.85 -24.36
CA TYR A 3 -9.83 -24.85 -23.82
C TYR A 3 -9.25 -26.27 -23.72
N ALA A 4 -10.09 -27.28 -23.47
CA ALA A 4 -9.69 -28.69 -23.45
C ALA A 4 -9.15 -29.20 -24.79
N SER A 5 -9.68 -28.70 -25.92
CA SER A 5 -9.28 -29.13 -27.27
C SER A 5 -7.95 -28.54 -27.73
N VAL A 6 -7.53 -27.40 -27.17
CA VAL A 6 -6.23 -26.77 -27.43
C VAL A 6 -5.14 -27.47 -26.61
N ALA A 7 -5.41 -27.72 -25.32
CA ALA A 7 -4.46 -28.41 -24.44
C ALA A 7 -4.16 -29.86 -24.88
N ALA A 8 -5.13 -30.55 -25.50
CA ALA A 8 -4.94 -31.91 -25.99
C ALA A 8 -4.01 -32.03 -27.20
N LYS A 9 -3.82 -30.96 -28.00
CA LYS A 9 -2.95 -30.98 -29.19
C LYS A 9 -1.47 -30.85 -28.84
N ASP A 10 -1.16 -30.17 -27.74
CA ASP A 10 0.21 -29.92 -27.29
C ASP A 10 0.62 -30.80 -26.08
N ALA A 11 -0.21 -31.78 -25.72
CA ALA A 11 0.09 -32.69 -24.62
C ALA A 11 1.17 -33.72 -25.04
N PRO A 12 2.18 -33.97 -24.19
CA PRO A 12 3.20 -34.99 -24.47
C PRO A 12 2.56 -36.40 -24.50
N PRO A 13 3.24 -37.40 -25.07
CA PRO A 13 2.78 -38.79 -25.10
C PRO A 13 2.38 -39.27 -23.69
N GLN A 14 1.37 -40.14 -23.58
CA GLN A 14 0.82 -40.57 -22.28
C GLN A 14 1.86 -41.14 -21.30
N SER A 15 2.96 -41.70 -21.81
CA SER A 15 4.08 -42.21 -21.01
C SER A 15 4.90 -41.12 -20.29
N GLU A 16 4.86 -39.89 -20.81
CA GLU A 16 5.56 -38.72 -20.26
C GLU A 16 4.62 -37.81 -19.44
N GLN A 17 3.33 -38.14 -19.41
CA GLN A 17 2.38 -37.39 -18.60
C GLN A 17 2.52 -37.75 -17.12
N PRO A 18 2.47 -36.76 -16.21
CA PRO A 18 2.57 -37.02 -14.78
C PRO A 18 1.37 -37.87 -14.32
N VAL A 19 1.65 -39.07 -13.85
CA VAL A 19 0.63 -39.98 -13.29
C VAL A 19 0.37 -39.58 -11.84
N PRO A 20 -0.89 -39.39 -11.41
CA PRO A 20 -1.22 -39.16 -10.01
C PRO A 20 -0.70 -40.32 -9.17
N SER A 21 0.06 -40.00 -8.14
CA SER A 21 0.58 -41.00 -7.21
C SER A 21 -0.57 -41.61 -6.42
N ALA A 22 -0.60 -42.95 -6.35
CA ALA A 22 -1.71 -43.71 -5.77
C ALA A 22 -1.98 -43.39 -4.29
N HIS A 23 -1.03 -42.77 -3.58
CA HIS A 23 -1.22 -42.36 -2.19
C HIS A 23 -2.15 -41.16 -2.00
N TYR A 24 -2.47 -40.42 -3.07
CA TYR A 24 -3.48 -39.35 -3.06
C TYR A 24 -4.79 -39.77 -3.73
N ALA A 25 -4.90 -41.03 -4.19
CA ALA A 25 -6.14 -41.57 -4.73
C ALA A 25 -7.08 -41.96 -3.58
N GLU A 26 -7.73 -40.97 -2.98
CA GLU A 26 -8.86 -41.19 -2.08
C GLU A 26 -9.99 -41.87 -2.88
N GLY A 27 -10.15 -43.18 -2.69
CA GLY A 27 -11.27 -43.90 -3.31
C GLY A 27 -11.04 -45.37 -3.63
N ARG A 28 -9.82 -45.92 -3.46
CA ARG A 28 -9.56 -47.35 -3.73
C ARG A 28 -8.88 -48.10 -2.60
N ASN A 29 -9.30 -47.84 -1.36
CA ASN A 29 -9.11 -48.77 -0.26
C ASN A 29 -10.44 -49.48 0.02
N ALA A 30 -10.74 -50.52 -0.76
CA ALA A 30 -11.66 -51.58 -0.35
C ALA A 30 -10.92 -52.58 0.57
N GLY A 31 -10.23 -52.04 1.58
CA GLY A 31 -9.61 -52.80 2.64
C GLY A 31 -10.60 -52.83 3.80
N ASN A 32 -11.10 -54.02 4.13
CA ASN A 32 -11.92 -54.37 5.28
C ASN A 32 -12.00 -53.27 6.35
N TYR A 33 -13.06 -52.47 6.29
CA TYR A 33 -13.51 -51.72 7.45
C TYR A 33 -14.08 -52.75 8.42
N THR A 34 -13.24 -53.20 9.36
CA THR A 34 -13.76 -53.71 10.62
C THR A 34 -14.55 -52.56 11.22
N SER A 35 -15.88 -52.63 11.16
CA SER A 35 -16.78 -51.79 11.93
C SER A 35 -16.57 -52.12 13.40
N ALA A 36 -15.45 -51.66 13.97
CA ALA A 36 -15.33 -51.43 15.39
C ALA A 36 -16.19 -50.20 15.68
N HIS A 37 -17.51 -50.41 15.71
CA HIS A 37 -18.31 -49.61 16.62
C HIS A 37 -17.60 -49.68 17.98
N PRO A 38 -17.37 -48.55 18.66
CA PRO A 38 -16.87 -48.61 20.02
C PRO A 38 -17.87 -49.48 20.78
N ASP A 39 -17.42 -50.70 21.11
CA ASP A 39 -18.12 -51.59 22.01
C ASP A 39 -18.26 -50.78 23.30
N VAL A 40 -19.47 -50.26 23.53
CA VAL A 40 -19.84 -49.77 24.85
C VAL A 40 -19.90 -51.02 25.70
N ASP A 41 -18.72 -51.40 26.18
CA ASP A 41 -18.52 -52.42 27.19
C ASP A 41 -19.38 -52.00 28.39
N SER A 42 -20.58 -52.58 28.44
CA SER A 42 -21.64 -52.24 29.41
C SER A 42 -21.25 -52.52 30.86
N GLY A 43 -20.03 -53.04 31.10
CA GLY A 43 -19.44 -53.25 32.41
C GLY A 43 -19.10 -51.98 33.20
N LYS A 44 -19.27 -50.77 32.63
CA LYS A 44 -19.07 -49.49 33.32
C LYS A 44 -20.18 -48.47 33.07
N VAL A 45 -21.44 -48.90 33.01
CA VAL A 45 -22.57 -47.95 33.03
C VAL A 45 -22.73 -47.42 34.45
N ASN A 46 -22.29 -46.19 34.71
CA ASN A 46 -22.59 -45.48 35.95
C ASN A 46 -24.05 -45.03 35.93
N ILE A 47 -24.94 -45.83 36.54
CA ILE A 47 -26.35 -45.47 36.72
C ILE A 47 -26.45 -44.54 37.92
N VAL A 48 -26.77 -43.27 37.67
CA VAL A 48 -27.01 -42.29 38.73
C VAL A 48 -28.39 -42.58 39.36
N PRO A 49 -28.49 -42.77 40.70
CA PRO A 49 -29.76 -43.01 41.36
C PRO A 49 -30.77 -41.87 41.12
N SER A 50 -32.06 -42.19 40.97
CA SER A 50 -33.13 -41.23 40.63
C SER A 50 -33.40 -40.13 41.68
N GLY A 51 -32.80 -40.22 42.87
CA GLY A 51 -32.87 -39.21 43.93
C GLY A 51 -31.63 -38.33 44.06
N THR A 52 -30.69 -38.42 43.11
CA THR A 52 -29.43 -37.66 43.17
C THR A 52 -29.64 -36.26 42.63
N ASP A 53 -29.19 -35.26 43.37
CA ASP A 53 -29.32 -33.85 42.99
C ASP A 53 -28.36 -33.50 41.85
N LEU A 54 -28.87 -33.56 40.62
CA LEU A 54 -28.10 -33.37 39.39
C LEU A 54 -27.56 -31.94 39.24
N ASP A 55 -28.18 -30.96 39.91
CA ASP A 55 -27.78 -29.55 39.82
C ASP A 55 -26.43 -29.29 40.53
N HIS A 56 -25.98 -30.23 41.36
CA HIS A 56 -24.83 -30.09 42.25
C HIS A 56 -23.66 -30.98 41.83
N ILE A 57 -23.85 -31.84 40.81
CA ILE A 57 -22.81 -32.70 40.25
C ILE A 57 -21.97 -31.85 39.28
N ARG A 58 -21.10 -31.00 39.83
CA ARG A 58 -20.05 -30.35 39.06
C ARG A 58 -18.85 -31.29 38.97
N THR A 59 -18.50 -31.68 37.76
CA THR A 59 -17.25 -32.40 37.50
C THR A 59 -16.09 -31.42 37.65
N GLU A 60 -14.94 -31.87 38.14
CA GLU A 60 -13.72 -31.04 38.23
C GLU A 60 -13.37 -30.39 36.87
N SER A 61 -13.71 -31.06 35.77
CA SER A 61 -13.59 -30.57 34.40
C SER A 61 -14.47 -29.35 34.08
N ALA A 62 -15.66 -29.22 34.69
CA ALA A 62 -16.54 -28.08 34.49
C ALA A 62 -16.02 -26.83 35.20
N GLU A 63 -15.45 -26.98 36.40
CA GLU A 63 -14.81 -25.87 37.12
C GLU A 63 -13.50 -25.42 36.47
N GLU A 64 -12.73 -26.35 35.90
CA GLU A 64 -11.54 -26.01 35.12
C GLU A 64 -11.87 -25.30 33.81
N ALA A 65 -12.96 -25.72 33.13
CA ALA A 65 -13.47 -25.03 31.94
C ALA A 65 -13.90 -23.59 32.27
N ASP A 66 -14.63 -23.38 33.37
CA ASP A 66 -15.03 -22.04 33.80
C ASP A 66 -13.82 -21.17 34.18
N LYS A 67 -12.83 -21.74 34.88
CA LYS A 67 -11.56 -21.04 35.20
C LYS A 67 -10.77 -20.70 33.94
N ALA A 68 -10.75 -21.58 32.93
CA ALA A 68 -10.08 -21.33 31.66
C ALA A 68 -10.78 -20.19 30.88
N ILE A 69 -12.10 -20.17 30.86
CA ILE A 69 -12.90 -19.11 30.23
C ILE A 69 -12.69 -17.77 30.94
N GLN A 70 -12.64 -17.74 32.28
CA GLN A 70 -12.37 -16.52 33.02
C GLN A 70 -10.95 -15.99 32.80
N ARG A 71 -9.94 -16.86 32.74
CA ARG A 71 -8.56 -16.47 32.39
C ARG A 71 -8.47 -15.92 30.97
N ALA A 72 -9.13 -16.58 30.01
CA ALA A 72 -9.19 -16.12 28.61
C ALA A 72 -9.88 -14.75 28.49
N ARG A 73 -10.97 -14.51 29.24
CA ARG A 73 -11.63 -13.19 29.28
C ARG A 73 -10.75 -12.12 29.93
N ALA A 74 -10.06 -12.44 31.03
CA ALA A 74 -9.16 -11.51 31.70
C ALA A 74 -7.96 -11.13 30.83
N GLU A 75 -7.42 -12.08 30.07
CA GLU A 75 -6.33 -11.85 29.12
C GLU A 75 -6.81 -11.06 27.89
N ALA A 76 -8.00 -11.37 27.37
CA ALA A 76 -8.63 -10.61 26.30
C ALA A 76 -8.92 -9.15 26.70
N GLU A 77 -9.38 -8.89 27.94
CA GLU A 77 -9.56 -7.53 28.44
C GLU A 77 -8.24 -6.77 28.57
N ARG A 78 -7.17 -7.43 29.04
CA ARG A 78 -5.84 -6.82 29.12
C ARG A 78 -5.30 -6.50 27.74
N ALA A 79 -5.39 -7.44 26.80
CA ALA A 79 -5.02 -7.25 25.41
C ALA A 79 -5.82 -6.11 24.74
N GLN A 80 -7.12 -5.99 25.01
CA GLN A 80 -7.92 -4.87 24.51
C GLN A 80 -7.52 -3.52 25.12
N LYS A 81 -7.21 -3.48 26.43
CA LYS A 81 -6.76 -2.25 27.09
C LYS A 81 -5.41 -1.79 26.52
N GLU A 82 -4.46 -2.71 26.37
CA GLU A 82 -3.16 -2.42 25.76
C GLU A 82 -3.31 -1.97 24.31
N ALA A 83 -4.15 -2.65 23.52
CA ALA A 83 -4.42 -2.24 22.13
C ALA A 83 -5.04 -0.84 22.04
N LYS A 84 -5.98 -0.50 22.94
CA LYS A 84 -6.58 0.84 23.01
C LYS A 84 -5.55 1.91 23.39
N ASP A 85 -4.73 1.66 24.40
CA ASP A 85 -3.67 2.59 24.82
C ASP A 85 -2.64 2.82 23.71
N LEU A 86 -2.26 1.75 23.01
CA LEU A 86 -1.28 1.81 21.92
C LEU A 86 -1.86 2.55 20.71
N ALA A 87 -3.13 2.31 20.37
CA ALA A 87 -3.84 3.05 19.33
C ALA A 87 -3.99 4.54 19.69
N GLU A 88 -4.28 4.87 20.95
CA GLU A 88 -4.44 6.26 21.40
C GLU A 88 -3.10 7.01 21.36
N ARG A 89 -1.99 6.35 21.75
CA ARG A 89 -0.63 6.87 21.61
C ARG A 89 -0.24 7.06 20.15
N ALA A 90 -0.52 6.08 19.30
CA ALA A 90 -0.26 6.16 17.86
C ALA A 90 -1.03 7.34 17.22
N LYS A 91 -2.31 7.53 17.56
CA LYS A 91 -3.12 8.65 17.08
C LYS A 91 -2.57 10.01 17.57
N LYS A 92 -2.14 10.10 18.83
CA LYS A 92 -1.49 11.30 19.38
C LYS A 92 -0.17 11.63 18.66
N GLN A 93 0.65 10.61 18.36
CA GLN A 93 1.90 10.81 17.63
C GLN A 93 1.66 11.19 16.16
N ALA A 94 0.73 10.52 15.48
CA ALA A 94 0.33 10.84 14.12
C ALA A 94 -0.18 12.29 14.00
N GLY A 95 -1.08 12.72 14.90
CA GLY A 95 -1.58 14.10 14.91
C GLY A 95 -0.49 15.14 15.20
N LYS A 96 0.55 14.81 15.98
CA LYS A 96 1.72 15.69 16.18
C LYS A 96 2.59 15.76 14.93
N ALA A 97 2.81 14.64 14.26
CA ALA A 97 3.59 14.58 13.02
C ALA A 97 2.90 15.37 11.90
N GLU A 98 1.60 15.17 11.71
CA GLU A 98 0.80 15.90 10.72
C GLU A 98 0.82 17.41 10.96
N LYS A 99 0.67 17.86 12.22
CA LYS A 99 0.79 19.28 12.57
C LYS A 99 2.17 19.86 12.23
N ARG A 100 3.25 19.10 12.44
CA ARG A 100 4.61 19.55 12.10
C ARG A 100 4.80 19.64 10.59
N VAL A 101 4.33 18.64 9.84
CA VAL A 101 4.38 18.64 8.37
C VAL A 101 3.56 19.79 7.80
N SER A 102 2.34 19.99 8.28
CA SER A 102 1.47 21.10 7.87
C SER A 102 2.10 22.45 8.16
N LYS A 103 2.70 22.61 9.35
CA LYS A 103 3.40 23.85 9.72
C LYS A 103 4.62 24.10 8.82
N ALA A 104 5.45 23.10 8.60
CA ALA A 104 6.61 23.21 7.72
C ALA A 104 6.20 23.54 6.27
N ALA A 105 5.15 22.91 5.76
CA ALA A 105 4.60 23.19 4.44
C ALA A 105 4.03 24.63 4.35
N SER A 106 3.32 25.09 5.39
CA SER A 106 2.80 26.46 5.46
C SER A 106 3.90 27.51 5.55
N ASP A 107 4.96 27.25 6.30
CA ASP A 107 6.10 28.16 6.41
C ASP A 107 6.89 28.22 5.09
N ALA A 108 7.08 27.07 4.43
CA ALA A 108 7.68 27.02 3.10
C ALA A 108 6.83 27.78 2.06
N SER A 109 5.50 27.58 2.05
CA SER A 109 4.62 28.28 1.10
C SER A 109 4.59 29.79 1.34
N LYS A 110 4.61 30.23 2.61
CA LYS A 110 4.74 31.65 2.96
C LYS A 110 6.06 32.24 2.48
N GLN A 111 7.17 31.53 2.64
CA GLN A 111 8.48 31.99 2.15
C GLN A 111 8.50 32.13 0.63
N VAL A 112 7.97 31.14 -0.08
CA VAL A 112 7.83 31.21 -1.55
C VAL A 112 6.92 32.37 -1.97
N GLY A 113 5.79 32.54 -1.29
CA GLY A 113 4.86 33.65 -1.55
C GLY A 113 5.48 35.02 -1.27
N ALA A 114 6.21 35.17 -0.16
CA ALA A 114 6.90 36.41 0.20
C ALA A 114 8.04 36.73 -0.79
N PHE A 115 8.79 35.72 -1.22
CA PHE A 115 9.79 35.86 -2.28
C PHE A 115 9.11 36.32 -3.58
N TRP A 116 8.02 35.67 -3.99
CA TRP A 116 7.28 36.03 -5.20
C TRP A 116 6.72 37.45 -5.13
N GLN A 117 6.15 37.87 -4.01
CA GLN A 117 5.66 39.23 -3.82
C GLN A 117 6.78 40.27 -3.92
N LYS A 118 7.92 40.05 -3.25
CA LYS A 118 9.10 40.93 -3.35
C LYS A 118 9.64 40.97 -4.78
N PHE A 119 9.81 39.81 -5.39
CA PHE A 119 10.25 39.68 -6.77
C PHE A 119 9.32 40.41 -7.75
N SER A 120 8.01 40.17 -7.67
CA SER A 120 7.01 40.79 -8.55
C SER A 120 6.93 42.31 -8.40
N SER A 121 7.28 42.84 -7.22
CA SER A 121 7.26 44.29 -6.95
C SER A 121 8.50 45.04 -7.47
N GLU A 122 9.58 44.32 -7.81
CA GLU A 122 10.86 44.93 -8.17
C GLU A 122 11.29 44.58 -9.60
N PRO A 123 10.76 45.28 -10.63
CA PRO A 123 11.01 44.98 -12.04
C PRO A 123 12.49 45.10 -12.46
N ALA A 124 13.30 45.86 -11.72
CA ALA A 124 14.73 46.02 -11.98
C ALA A 124 15.52 44.70 -11.88
N TYR A 125 15.05 43.76 -11.06
CA TYR A 125 15.72 42.46 -10.86
C TYR A 125 15.16 41.35 -11.74
N TRP A 126 14.08 41.59 -12.49
CA TRP A 126 13.42 40.56 -13.30
C TRP A 126 14.36 39.94 -14.33
N ALA A 127 15.12 40.77 -15.05
CA ALA A 127 16.00 40.29 -16.11
C ALA A 127 17.13 39.39 -15.56
N SER A 128 17.77 39.80 -14.46
CA SER A 128 18.92 39.09 -13.90
C SER A 128 18.51 37.81 -13.15
N THR A 129 17.42 37.85 -12.38
CA THR A 129 16.94 36.66 -11.65
C THR A 129 16.25 35.64 -12.56
N LEU A 130 15.44 36.05 -13.53
CA LEU A 130 14.90 35.11 -14.53
C LEU A 130 16.02 34.51 -15.37
N GLY A 131 17.05 35.29 -15.70
CA GLY A 131 18.28 34.80 -16.33
C GLY A 131 18.98 33.73 -15.47
N ALA A 132 19.20 34.03 -14.19
CA ALA A 132 19.83 33.08 -13.26
C ALA A 132 19.00 31.80 -13.05
N VAL A 133 17.67 31.91 -12.97
CA VAL A 133 16.76 30.75 -12.89
C VAL A 133 16.86 29.90 -14.15
N ASN A 134 16.87 30.50 -15.34
CA ASN A 134 17.02 29.77 -16.59
C ASN A 134 18.40 29.07 -16.68
N VAL A 135 19.47 29.74 -16.27
CA VAL A 135 20.82 29.14 -16.23
C VAL A 135 20.89 28.01 -15.22
N ALA A 136 20.30 28.17 -14.04
CA ALA A 136 20.25 27.11 -13.03
C ALA A 136 19.39 25.92 -13.50
N LEU A 137 18.27 26.17 -14.16
CA LEU A 137 17.39 25.14 -14.68
C LEU A 137 18.05 24.38 -15.83
N LEU A 138 18.56 25.09 -16.84
CA LEU A 138 19.22 24.48 -18.00
C LEU A 138 20.55 23.83 -17.61
N GLY A 139 21.32 24.47 -16.72
CA GLY A 139 22.55 23.92 -16.16
C GLY A 139 22.30 22.68 -15.31
N GLY A 140 21.27 22.71 -14.46
CA GLY A 140 20.85 21.57 -13.65
C GLY A 140 20.36 20.39 -14.51
N ILE A 141 19.46 20.65 -15.47
CA ILE A 141 18.99 19.64 -16.43
C ILE A 141 20.15 19.12 -17.27
N GLY A 142 21.07 19.98 -17.72
CA GLY A 142 22.23 19.60 -18.51
C GLY A 142 23.22 18.72 -17.74
N ILE A 143 23.57 19.10 -16.50
CA ILE A 143 24.43 18.31 -15.62
C ILE A 143 23.77 16.99 -15.26
N TYR A 144 22.48 17.00 -14.92
CA TYR A 144 21.72 15.79 -14.60
C TYR A 144 21.62 14.86 -15.82
N ALA A 145 21.31 15.38 -17.01
CA ALA A 145 21.26 14.62 -18.24
C ALA A 145 22.65 14.09 -18.65
N TYR A 146 23.72 14.82 -18.37
CA TYR A 146 25.08 14.38 -18.63
C TYR A 146 25.52 13.27 -17.66
N ALA A 147 25.22 13.41 -16.37
CA ALA A 147 25.52 12.43 -15.34
C ALA A 147 24.69 11.14 -15.49
N ASN A 148 23.43 11.27 -15.93
CA ASN A 148 22.51 10.15 -16.16
C ASN A 148 22.37 9.82 -17.65
N ARG A 149 23.37 10.14 -18.48
CA ARG A 149 23.33 9.95 -19.94
C ARG A 149 23.00 8.51 -20.36
N ASP A 150 23.44 7.53 -19.57
CA ASP A 150 23.21 6.11 -19.85
C ASP A 150 21.75 5.70 -19.58
N GLN A 151 21.05 6.42 -18.69
CA GLN A 151 19.63 6.26 -18.40
C GLN A 151 18.74 7.18 -19.25
N ALA A 152 19.31 8.14 -19.98
CA ALA A 152 18.54 9.07 -20.80
C ALA A 152 17.71 8.36 -21.89
N ARG A 153 18.13 7.17 -22.34
CA ARG A 153 17.38 6.33 -23.30
C ARG A 153 16.11 5.71 -22.69
N SER A 154 16.08 5.49 -21.36
CA SER A 154 14.95 4.92 -20.63
C SER A 154 14.07 5.98 -19.97
N TRP A 155 14.37 7.27 -20.12
CA TRP A 155 13.50 8.32 -19.59
C TRP A 155 12.14 8.26 -20.28
N ASP A 156 11.08 8.41 -19.47
CA ASP A 156 9.73 8.46 -19.99
C ASP A 156 9.59 9.67 -20.91
N ARG A 157 9.47 9.39 -22.21
CA ARG A 157 9.37 10.40 -23.26
C ARG A 157 8.21 11.35 -23.02
N ARG A 158 7.16 10.93 -22.31
CA ARG A 158 5.99 11.76 -22.00
C ARG A 158 6.32 12.86 -20.99
N LEU A 159 7.11 12.53 -19.96
CA LEU A 159 7.58 13.50 -18.97
C LEU A 159 8.56 14.49 -19.59
N VAL A 160 9.49 14.00 -20.41
CA VAL A 160 10.46 14.85 -21.11
C VAL A 160 9.76 15.73 -22.14
N SER A 161 8.82 15.20 -22.93
CA SER A 161 8.04 15.98 -23.89
C SER A 161 7.14 16.99 -23.18
N GLY A 162 6.52 16.63 -22.06
CA GLY A 162 5.70 17.54 -21.28
C GLY A 162 6.49 18.71 -20.72
N ALA A 163 7.66 18.44 -20.14
CA ALA A 163 8.58 19.47 -19.68
C ALA A 163 9.06 20.37 -20.83
N ALA A 164 9.46 19.78 -21.96
CA ALA A 164 9.93 20.53 -23.13
C ALA A 164 8.83 21.42 -23.73
N VAL A 165 7.62 20.89 -23.90
CA VAL A 165 6.47 21.64 -24.41
C VAL A 165 6.06 22.75 -23.43
N GLY A 166 6.12 22.49 -22.12
CA GLY A 166 5.86 23.50 -21.09
C GLY A 166 6.84 24.67 -21.17
N ILE A 167 8.14 24.37 -21.28
CA ILE A 167 9.20 25.39 -21.42
C ILE A 167 9.03 26.16 -22.73
N LEU A 168 8.80 25.48 -23.86
CA LEU A 168 8.58 26.13 -25.15
C LEU A 168 7.33 27.02 -25.17
N SER A 169 6.26 26.59 -24.49
CA SER A 169 5.04 27.38 -24.37
C SER A 169 5.26 28.64 -23.53
N LEU A 170 6.00 28.53 -22.43
CA LEU A 170 6.39 29.67 -21.58
C LEU A 170 7.26 30.68 -22.34
N LEU A 171 8.29 30.21 -23.04
CA LEU A 171 9.16 31.06 -23.84
C LEU A 171 8.41 31.69 -25.02
N GLY A 172 7.52 30.95 -25.69
CA GLY A 172 6.68 31.45 -26.77
C GLY A 172 5.72 32.56 -26.33
N LEU A 173 5.07 32.40 -25.18
CA LEU A 173 4.23 33.46 -24.60
C LEU A 173 5.04 34.71 -24.25
N GLN A 174 6.23 34.55 -23.66
CA GLN A 174 7.10 35.67 -23.32
C GLN A 174 7.60 36.40 -24.58
N SER A 175 7.98 35.66 -25.64
CA SER A 175 8.37 36.25 -26.92
C SER A 175 7.21 36.98 -27.60
N TYR A 176 6.00 36.43 -27.58
CA TYR A 176 4.84 37.10 -28.17
C TYR A 176 4.52 38.42 -27.45
N ALA A 177 4.49 38.41 -26.12
CA ALA A 177 4.25 39.62 -25.33
C ALA A 177 5.34 40.70 -25.54
N ALA A 178 6.61 40.29 -25.63
CA ALA A 178 7.72 41.20 -25.93
C ALA A 178 7.62 41.80 -27.35
N THR A 179 7.20 41.00 -28.33
CA THR A 179 7.03 41.43 -29.72
C THR A 179 5.87 42.42 -29.86
N GLU A 180 4.79 42.20 -29.12
CA GLU A 180 3.62 43.09 -29.12
C GLU A 180 3.92 44.43 -28.44
N ALA A 181 4.67 44.42 -27.33
CA ALA A 181 5.16 45.63 -26.68
C ALA A 181 6.08 46.46 -27.60
N ALA A 182 6.97 45.78 -28.34
CA ALA A 182 7.86 46.43 -29.30
C ALA A 182 7.10 47.04 -30.49
N ARG A 183 6.03 46.39 -30.98
CA ARG A 183 5.15 46.93 -32.04
C ARG A 183 4.40 48.17 -31.59
N ARG A 184 3.88 48.19 -30.36
CA ARG A 184 3.19 49.37 -29.80
C ARG A 184 4.11 50.58 -29.61
N GLN A 185 5.40 50.37 -29.39
CA GLN A 185 6.39 51.47 -29.37
C GLN A 185 6.76 51.95 -30.77
N LYS A 186 6.82 51.08 -31.78
CA LYS A 186 7.09 51.47 -33.17
C LYS A 186 5.91 52.14 -33.88
N GLY A 187 4.67 51.88 -33.48
CA GLY A 187 3.46 52.52 -34.03
C GLY A 187 3.11 53.88 -33.42
N LYS A 188 3.96 54.44 -32.53
CA LYS A 188 3.79 55.76 -31.90
C LYS A 188 4.81 56.80 -32.41
N LYS A 189 5.47 56.55 -33.54
CA LYS A 189 6.27 57.56 -34.25
C LYS A 189 5.54 58.04 -35.49
#